data_AF-A0A3S1HA71-F1
#
_entry.id   AF-A0A3S1HA71-F1
#
_cell.length_a   1.000
_cell.length_b   1.000
_cell.length_c   1.000
_cell.angle_alpha   90.00
_cell.angle_beta   90.00
_cell.angle_gamma   90.00
#
_symmetry.space_group_name_H-M   'P 1'
#
loop_
_entity.id
_entity.type
_entity.pdbx_description
1 polymer ?
#
loop_
_entity_poly.entity_id
_entity_poly.type
_entity_poly.pdbx_seq_one_letter_code
_entity_poly.pdbx_strand_id
1 'polypeptide(L)'
;MLGRLFLRRMSSLAEPLPRPGQGVYKVPNEPRYKKLMETQTLFCRDDGRLVWQKLPSDMMLYYLSVGLVVAGTVLTFDVFRRLASPPKN
;
A
#
# COMPACT_ATOMS: atom_id res chain seq x y z
N MET A 1 31.16 30.77 26.53
CA MET A 1 30.11 29.73 26.66
C MET A 1 28.69 30.19 26.26
N LEU A 2 28.44 31.50 26.07
CA LEU A 2 27.12 32.02 25.68
C LEU A 2 26.68 31.68 24.24
N GLY A 3 27.59 31.60 23.28
CA GLY A 3 27.25 31.29 21.88
C GLY A 3 26.66 29.88 21.68
N ARG A 4 27.05 28.90 22.51
CA ARG A 4 26.49 27.54 22.46
C ARG A 4 25.06 27.48 23.01
N LEU A 5 24.72 28.34 23.96
CA LEU A 5 23.36 28.48 24.49
C LEU A 5 22.42 29.11 23.46
N PHE A 6 22.92 30.11 22.70
CA PHE A 6 22.13 30.77 21.66
C PHE A 6 21.85 29.84 20.46
N LEU A 7 22.85 29.07 20.01
CA LEU A 7 22.68 28.05 18.97
C LEU A 7 21.71 26.94 19.37
N ARG A 8 21.67 26.55 20.65
CA ARG A 8 20.72 25.57 21.17
C ARG A 8 19.27 26.06 21.15
N ARG A 9 19.05 27.37 21.32
CA ARG A 9 17.71 28.00 21.33
C ARG A 9 17.13 28.21 19.92
N MET A 10 17.98 28.21 18.90
CA MET A 10 17.61 28.42 17.49
C MET A 10 17.39 27.11 16.72
N SER A 11 17.70 25.97 17.33
CA SER A 11 17.45 24.66 16.73
C SER A 11 16.02 24.22 17.05
N SER A 12 15.30 23.65 16.09
CA SER A 12 14.00 22.98 16.32
C SER A 12 14.07 21.81 17.32
N LEU A 13 15.27 21.47 17.79
CA LEU A 13 15.59 20.53 18.87
C LEU A 13 15.68 21.18 20.27
N ALA A 14 15.40 22.49 20.38
CA ALA A 14 15.39 23.21 21.67
C ALA A 14 14.26 22.73 22.59
N GLU A 15 13.14 22.32 21.98
CA GLU A 15 12.04 21.70 22.70
C GLU A 15 12.35 20.21 22.87
N PRO A 16 12.25 19.65 24.10
CA PRO A 16 12.45 18.24 24.31
C PRO A 16 11.52 17.47 23.38
N LEU A 17 12.06 16.47 22.67
CA LEU A 17 11.27 15.58 21.81
C LEU A 17 10.03 15.16 22.61
N PRO A 18 8.83 15.47 22.10
CA PRO A 18 7.65 15.28 22.90
C PRO A 18 7.48 13.79 23.20
N ARG A 19 7.16 13.49 24.47
CA ARG A 19 7.08 12.12 24.98
C ARG A 19 6.15 11.31 24.07
N PRO A 20 6.51 10.11 23.61
CA PRO A 20 5.66 9.32 22.74
C PRO A 20 4.31 9.07 23.44
N GLY A 21 3.26 9.71 22.91
CA GLY A 21 1.92 9.71 23.49
C GLY A 21 0.91 10.21 22.45
N GLN A 22 -0.32 9.75 22.54
CA GLN A 22 -1.40 10.23 21.67
C GLN A 22 -1.60 11.74 21.86
N GLY A 23 -1.67 12.49 20.75
CA GLY A 23 -1.96 13.94 20.76
C GLY A 23 -0.77 14.88 20.78
N VAL A 24 0.46 14.35 20.65
CA VAL A 24 1.70 15.12 20.67
C VAL A 24 1.89 16.06 19.47
N TYR A 25 1.41 15.64 18.31
CA TYR A 25 1.49 16.45 17.08
C TYR A 25 0.09 16.98 16.75
N LYS A 26 0.02 18.17 16.13
CA LYS A 26 -1.24 18.68 15.58
C LYS A 26 -1.68 17.79 14.42
N VAL A 27 -2.43 16.74 14.74
CA VAL A 27 -3.02 15.84 13.76
C VAL A 27 -4.33 16.47 13.26
N PRO A 28 -4.52 16.65 11.95
CA PRO A 28 -5.78 17.14 11.40
C PRO A 28 -6.95 16.25 11.86
N ASN A 29 -7.96 16.83 12.52
CA ASN A 29 -9.15 16.11 12.98
C ASN A 29 -10.21 15.97 11.86
N GLU A 30 -9.78 15.90 10.61
CA GLU A 30 -10.67 15.74 9.47
C GLU A 30 -11.00 14.25 9.27
N PRO A 31 -12.25 13.92 8.88
CA PRO A 31 -12.64 12.52 8.66
C PRO A 31 -11.83 11.86 7.54
N ARG A 32 -11.38 12.62 6.55
CA ARG A 32 -10.49 12.12 5.47
C ARG A 32 -9.11 11.74 6.00
N TYR A 33 -8.56 12.55 6.89
CA TYR A 33 -7.26 12.29 7.51
C TYR A 33 -7.31 11.05 8.39
N LYS A 34 -8.40 10.84 9.14
CA LYS A 34 -8.61 9.61 9.92
C LYS A 34 -8.60 8.36 9.04
N LYS A 35 -9.31 8.37 7.91
CA LYS A 35 -9.28 7.27 6.93
C LYS A 35 -7.89 7.01 6.37
N LEU A 36 -7.13 8.06 6.06
CA LEU A 36 -5.74 7.92 5.64
C LEU A 36 -4.92 7.21 6.72
N MET A 37 -5.07 7.62 7.98
CA MET A 37 -4.31 7.03 9.09
C MET A 37 -4.67 5.58 9.35
N GLU A 38 -5.95 5.22 9.26
CA GLU A 38 -6.42 3.83 9.32
C GLU A 38 -5.78 3.00 8.20
N THR A 39 -5.71 3.55 6.99
CA THR A 39 -5.10 2.91 5.83
C THR A 39 -3.59 2.72 6.03
N GLN A 40 -2.89 3.76 6.49
CA GLN A 40 -1.46 3.67 6.83
C GLN A 40 -1.21 2.63 7.93
N THR A 41 -2.06 2.59 8.96
CA THR A 41 -1.97 1.60 10.03
C THR A 41 -2.14 0.18 9.48
N LEU A 42 -3.10 -0.03 8.57
CA LEU A 42 -3.32 -1.32 7.92
C LEU A 42 -2.09 -1.74 7.09
N PHE A 43 -1.55 -0.84 6.26
CA PHE A 43 -0.41 -1.12 5.40
C PHE A 43 0.91 -1.31 6.16
N CYS A 44 1.09 -0.62 7.28
CA CYS A 44 2.29 -0.72 8.12
C CYS A 44 2.21 -1.82 9.19
N ARG A 45 1.10 -2.57 9.26
CA ARG A 45 0.98 -3.69 10.21
C ARG A 45 2.01 -4.78 9.89
N ASP A 46 2.75 -5.23 10.90
CA ASP A 46 3.70 -6.35 10.78
C ASP A 46 2.98 -7.69 10.98
N ASP A 47 2.16 -8.07 10.00
CA ASP A 47 1.35 -9.28 10.00
C ASP A 47 1.90 -10.37 9.05
N GLY A 48 3.09 -10.16 8.49
CA GLY A 48 3.72 -11.05 7.51
C GLY A 48 3.01 -11.12 6.15
N ARG A 49 1.96 -10.31 5.92
CA ARG A 49 1.23 -10.27 4.65
C ARG A 49 1.91 -9.32 3.66
N LEU A 50 1.89 -9.70 2.39
CA LEU A 50 2.39 -8.84 1.31
C LEU A 50 1.43 -7.65 1.11
N VAL A 51 1.95 -6.54 0.59
CA VAL A 51 1.19 -5.29 0.39
C VAL A 51 -0.09 -5.52 -0.42
N TRP A 52 -0.04 -6.38 -1.44
CA TRP A 52 -1.18 -6.72 -2.29
C TRP A 52 -2.18 -7.70 -1.66
N GLN A 53 -2.02 -8.06 -0.38
CA GLN A 53 -2.90 -9.00 0.34
C GLN A 53 -3.56 -8.37 1.56
N LYS A 54 -3.34 -7.07 1.79
CA LYS A 54 -3.69 -6.41 3.04
C LYS A 54 -5.16 -5.99 3.08
N LEU A 55 -5.80 -5.75 1.95
CA LEU A 55 -7.24 -5.51 1.91
C LEU A 55 -7.99 -6.85 1.75
N PRO A 56 -9.17 -6.99 2.39
CA PRO A 56 -9.97 -8.20 2.28
C PRO A 56 -10.43 -8.49 0.84
N SER A 57 -10.58 -7.44 0.02
CA SER A 57 -10.95 -7.54 -1.40
C SER A 57 -9.82 -8.02 -2.30
N ASP A 58 -8.57 -7.92 -1.87
CA ASP A 58 -7.41 -8.16 -2.74
C ASP A 58 -7.34 -9.61 -3.22
N MET A 59 -7.65 -10.57 -2.34
CA MET A 59 -7.65 -12.00 -2.68
C MET A 59 -8.68 -12.33 -3.75
N MET A 60 -9.88 -11.78 -3.62
CA MET A 60 -10.95 -11.99 -4.61
C MET A 60 -10.54 -11.43 -5.97
N LEU A 61 -9.99 -10.21 -6.01
CA LEU A 61 -9.49 -9.59 -7.23
C LEU A 61 -8.35 -10.39 -7.83
N TYR A 62 -7.41 -10.86 -7.01
CA TYR A 62 -6.30 -11.70 -7.45
C TYR A 62 -6.78 -12.98 -8.14
N TYR A 63 -7.67 -13.75 -7.49
CA TYR A 63 -8.19 -15.00 -8.08
C TYR A 63 -8.98 -14.74 -9.36
N LEU A 64 -9.75 -13.65 -9.42
CA LEU A 64 -10.45 -13.24 -10.63
C LEU A 64 -9.45 -12.94 -11.76
N SER A 65 -8.42 -12.14 -11.49
CA SER A 65 -7.39 -11.80 -12.48
C SER A 65 -6.64 -13.03 -12.98
N VAL A 66 -6.24 -13.94 -12.08
CA VAL A 66 -5.58 -15.21 -12.45
C VAL A 66 -6.52 -16.05 -13.33
N GLY A 67 -7.78 -16.18 -12.96
CA GLY A 67 -8.77 -16.93 -13.74
C GLY A 67 -8.95 -16.38 -15.15
N LEU A 68 -9.03 -15.06 -15.30
CA LEU A 68 -9.14 -14.40 -16.60
C LEU A 68 -7.90 -14.62 -17.48
N VAL A 69 -6.69 -14.56 -16.90
CA VAL A 69 -5.44 -14.80 -17.64
C VAL A 69 -5.35 -16.24 -18.13
N VAL A 70 -5.71 -17.21 -17.28
CA VAL A 70 -5.71 -18.64 -17.65
C VAL A 70 -6.73 -18.89 -18.77
N ALA A 71 -7.95 -18.39 -18.63
CA ALA A 71 -9.00 -18.53 -19.65
C ALA A 71 -8.58 -17.89 -20.99
N GLY A 72 -8.04 -16.67 -20.95
CA GLY A 72 -7.54 -15.97 -22.13
C GLY A 72 -6.40 -16.72 -22.82
N THR A 73 -5.52 -17.33 -22.03
CA THR A 73 -4.41 -18.16 -22.55
C THR A 73 -4.95 -19.41 -23.27
N VAL A 74 -5.89 -20.14 -22.65
CA VAL A 74 -6.52 -21.32 -23.27
C VAL A 74 -7.21 -20.96 -24.58
N LEU A 75 -8.00 -19.88 -24.59
CA LEU A 75 -8.67 -19.39 -25.80
C LEU A 75 -7.66 -19.03 -26.90
N THR A 76 -6.55 -18.39 -26.52
CA THR A 76 -5.47 -18.04 -27.44
C THR A 76 -4.91 -19.30 -28.11
N PHE A 77 -4.60 -20.35 -27.34
CA PHE A 77 -4.12 -21.62 -27.89
C PHE A 77 -5.14 -22.33 -28.78
N ASP A 78 -6.43 -22.29 -28.44
CA ASP A 78 -7.50 -22.85 -29.30
C ASP A 78 -7.55 -22.12 -30.66
N VAL A 79 -7.49 -20.79 -30.64
CA VAL A 79 -7.45 -19.99 -31.87
C VAL A 79 -6.19 -20.31 -32.69
N PHE A 80 -5.01 -20.37 -32.06
CA PHE A 80 -3.78 -20.76 -32.73
C PHE A 80 -3.88 -22.14 -33.36
N ARG A 81 -4.47 -23.13 -32.66
CA ARG A 81 -4.68 -24.48 -33.20
C ARG A 81 -5.58 -24.47 -34.44
N ARG A 82 -6.66 -23.68 -34.43
CA ARG A 82 -7.58 -23.54 -35.56
C ARG A 82 -6.92 -22.84 -36.75
N LEU A 83 -6.05 -21.87 -36.50
CA LEU A 83 -5.30 -21.17 -37.56
C LEU A 83 -4.16 -22.02 -38.13
N ALA A 84 -3.52 -22.83 -37.31
CA ALA A 84 -2.40 -23.68 -37.73
C ALA A 84 -2.84 -24.90 -38.55
N SER A 85 -4.10 -25.33 -38.44
CA SER A 85 -4.63 -26.47 -39.18
C SER A 85 -5.48 -25.98 -40.35
N PRO A 86 -5.14 -26.31 -41.61
CA PRO A 86 -5.99 -25.95 -42.73
C PRO A 86 -7.37 -26.62 -42.56
N PRO A 87 -8.48 -25.94 -42.92
CA PRO A 87 -9.79 -26.57 -42.90
C PRO A 87 -9.74 -27.80 -43.80
N LYS A 88 -10.21 -28.94 -43.29
CA LYS A 88 -10.33 -30.16 -44.09
C LYS A 88 -11.44 -29.92 -45.11
N ASN A 89 -11.04 -29.68 -46.37
CA ASN A 89 -11.91 -29.80 -47.53
C ASN A 89 -12.28 -31.26 -47.76
#